data_AF-A0A7S4MRR0-F1
#
_entry.id   AF-A0A7S4MRR0-F1
#
_cell.length_a   1.000
_cell.length_b   1.000
_cell.length_c   1.000
_cell.angle_alpha   90.00
_cell.angle_beta   90.00
_cell.angle_gamma   90.00
#
_symmetry.space_group_name_H-M   'P 1'
#
loop_
_entity.id
_entity.type
_entity.pdbx_description
1 polymer ?
#
loop_
_entity_poly.entity_id
_entity_poly.type
_entity_poly.pdbx_seq_one_letter_code
_entity_poly.pdbx_strand_id
1 'polypeptide(L)'
;YDVSGTKKLNIADMIVSTHSGLGYAFFIGENGSLWLFNGSKSQKEVCFNETLPANAYSKVLEESNISSIACGENHALFILDDGTAYSCGSGNSGQLGLGGNIQEIRMPKKIPNLDNICSASCTTNGSFLLSEEGAVWFCGGSFMAINLFDPQQFRSLPPIQAISSGCHSISDVWLVAEEGSFW
;
A
#
# COMPACT_ATOMS: atom_id res chain seq x y z
N TYR A 1 22.18 -21.73 0.60
CA TYR A 1 21.69 -20.41 1.04
C TYR A 1 21.66 -20.41 2.55
N ASP A 2 22.39 -19.49 3.16
CA ASP A 2 22.53 -19.39 4.61
C ASP A 2 21.27 -18.74 5.19
N VAL A 3 20.64 -19.40 6.17
CA VAL A 3 19.47 -18.92 6.90
C VAL A 3 19.86 -18.08 8.13
N SER A 4 21.14 -17.77 8.32
CA SER A 4 21.67 -16.98 9.45
C SER A 4 21.05 -15.58 9.59
N GLY A 5 20.46 -15.03 8.52
CA GLY A 5 19.70 -13.77 8.55
C GLY A 5 18.22 -13.92 8.97
N THR A 6 17.73 -15.13 9.20
CA THR A 6 16.32 -15.35 9.58
C THR A 6 16.10 -15.09 11.07
N LYS A 7 15.03 -14.38 11.40
CA LYS A 7 14.60 -14.10 12.78
C LYS A 7 13.18 -14.61 12.96
N LYS A 8 12.97 -15.52 13.92
CA LYS A 8 11.61 -15.90 14.33
C LYS A 8 10.98 -14.74 15.08
N LEU A 9 9.82 -14.29 14.61
CA LEU A 9 8.96 -13.36 15.36
C LEU A 9 7.99 -14.20 16.19
N ASN A 10 7.84 -13.87 17.47
CA ASN A 10 6.90 -14.54 18.36
C ASN A 10 5.63 -13.69 18.43
N ILE A 11 4.77 -13.85 17.43
CA ILE A 11 3.42 -13.26 17.39
C ILE A 11 2.45 -14.32 17.90
N ALA A 12 1.64 -13.96 18.90
CA ALA A 12 0.70 -14.91 19.52
C ALA A 12 -0.51 -15.22 18.63
N ASP A 13 -0.84 -14.28 17.75
CA ASP A 13 -1.91 -14.40 16.78
C ASP A 13 -1.45 -15.14 15.52
N MET A 14 -2.36 -15.90 14.90
CA MET A 14 -2.09 -16.56 13.62
C MET A 14 -2.03 -15.50 12.53
N ILE A 15 -0.94 -15.42 11.78
CA ILE A 15 -0.82 -14.50 10.65
C ILE A 15 -1.49 -15.11 9.42
N VAL A 16 -2.44 -14.40 8.83
CA VAL A 16 -3.22 -14.83 7.65
C VAL A 16 -2.79 -14.12 6.37
N SER A 17 -2.16 -12.95 6.47
CA SER A 17 -1.65 -12.23 5.30
C SER A 17 -0.40 -11.41 5.61
N THR A 18 0.45 -11.21 4.60
CA THR A 18 1.74 -10.49 4.71
C THR A 18 1.96 -9.58 3.51
N HIS A 19 2.43 -8.36 3.75
CA HIS A 19 2.66 -7.36 2.72
C HIS A 19 3.99 -6.66 3.00
N SER A 20 4.86 -6.55 2.00
CA SER A 20 6.22 -6.04 2.19
C SER A 20 6.48 -4.82 1.31
N GLY A 21 7.02 -3.76 1.92
CA GLY A 21 7.61 -2.63 1.21
C GLY A 21 9.13 -2.66 1.27
N LEU A 22 9.79 -1.55 0.94
CA LEU A 22 11.25 -1.49 0.97
C LEU A 22 11.77 -1.38 2.43
N GLY A 23 11.97 -2.54 3.06
CA GLY A 23 12.55 -2.62 4.40
C GLY A 23 11.54 -2.45 5.54
N TYR A 24 10.26 -2.66 5.28
CA TYR A 24 9.21 -2.84 6.28
C TYR A 24 8.20 -3.86 5.78
N ALA A 25 7.40 -4.41 6.70
CA ALA A 25 6.31 -5.31 6.34
C ALA A 25 5.12 -5.14 7.27
N PHE A 26 3.91 -5.29 6.71
CA PHE A 26 2.67 -5.44 7.46
C PHE A 26 2.22 -6.89 7.50
N PHE A 27 1.63 -7.29 8.61
CA PHE A 27 1.00 -8.60 8.79
C PHE A 27 -0.41 -8.40 9.33
N ILE A 28 -1.34 -9.18 8.79
CA ILE A 28 -2.72 -9.26 9.28
C ILE A 28 -2.86 -10.57 10.04
N GLY A 29 -3.31 -10.48 11.28
CA GLY A 29 -3.65 -11.60 12.12
C GLY A 29 -5.08 -12.10 11.89
N GLU A 30 -5.36 -13.35 12.25
CA GLU A 30 -6.67 -14.00 12.09
C GLU A 30 -7.78 -13.28 12.87
N ASN A 31 -7.44 -12.64 13.99
CA ASN A 31 -8.37 -11.80 14.76
C ASN A 31 -8.53 -10.37 14.21
N GLY A 32 -7.97 -10.07 13.03
CA GLY A 32 -7.97 -8.73 12.44
C GLY A 32 -6.85 -7.83 12.94
N SER A 33 -5.96 -8.27 13.82
CA SER A 33 -4.87 -7.43 14.32
C SER A 33 -3.89 -7.05 13.21
N LEU A 34 -3.44 -5.79 13.22
CA LEU A 34 -2.43 -5.28 12.28
C LEU A 34 -1.09 -5.19 12.99
N TRP A 35 -0.06 -5.75 12.39
CA TRP A 35 1.31 -5.70 12.88
C TRP A 35 2.23 -5.05 11.86
N LEU A 36 3.20 -4.28 12.35
CA LEU A 36 4.28 -3.69 11.56
C LEU A 36 5.61 -4.29 11.99
N PHE A 37 6.42 -4.71 11.04
CA PHE A 37 7.85 -4.98 11.22
C PHE A 37 8.69 -3.92 10.51
N ASN A 38 9.64 -3.35 11.24
CA ASN A 38 10.64 -2.44 10.69
C ASN A 38 11.94 -3.22 10.42
N GLY A 39 12.33 -3.39 9.16
CA GLY A 39 13.59 -4.02 8.75
C GLY A 39 14.73 -3.03 8.49
N SER A 40 14.44 -1.74 8.25
CA SER A 40 15.42 -0.75 7.82
C SER A 40 16.13 -0.05 8.98
N LYS A 41 17.44 0.18 8.80
CA LYS A 41 18.30 0.94 9.74
C LYS A 41 18.22 2.47 9.55
N SER A 42 17.81 2.92 8.37
CA SER A 42 17.62 4.34 8.02
C SER A 42 16.15 4.69 8.15
N GLN A 43 15.77 5.35 9.24
CA GLN A 43 14.40 5.69 9.55
C GLN A 43 13.73 6.53 8.45
N LYS A 44 12.63 6.00 7.92
CA LYS A 44 11.32 6.67 7.94
C LYS A 44 10.29 5.60 8.30
N GLU A 45 9.69 5.72 9.47
CA GLU A 45 8.66 4.80 9.95
C GLU A 45 7.41 4.98 9.09
N VAL A 46 7.09 3.99 8.28
CA VAL A 46 5.91 4.03 7.42
C VAL A 46 4.70 3.67 8.29
N CYS A 47 3.74 4.59 8.39
CA CYS A 47 2.43 4.35 8.98
C CYS A 47 2.42 3.94 10.46
N PHE A 48 3.36 4.46 11.25
CA PHE A 48 3.38 4.27 12.70
C PHE A 48 3.70 5.58 13.42
N ASN A 49 2.99 5.87 14.51
CA ASN A 49 3.11 7.14 15.23
C ASN A 49 4.24 7.14 16.29
N GLU A 50 4.71 5.96 16.66
CA GLU A 50 5.79 5.78 17.63
C GLU A 50 7.08 5.34 16.94
N THR A 51 8.18 5.34 17.69
CA THR A 51 9.45 4.85 17.16
C THR A 51 9.53 3.33 17.25
N LEU A 52 9.79 2.66 16.12
CA LEU A 52 9.99 1.21 16.07
C LEU A 52 11.46 0.92 15.73
N PRO A 53 12.26 0.33 16.64
CA PRO A 53 13.66 0.04 16.37
C PRO A 53 13.87 -0.86 15.14
N ALA A 54 15.03 -0.74 14.51
CA ALA A 54 15.39 -1.61 13.39
C ALA A 54 15.37 -3.09 13.81
N ASN A 55 14.78 -3.93 12.99
CA ASN A 55 14.52 -5.35 13.22
C ASN A 55 13.55 -5.64 14.40
N ALA A 56 12.69 -4.68 14.74
CA ALA A 56 11.60 -4.86 15.70
C ALA A 56 10.23 -4.93 15.00
N TYR A 57 9.25 -5.45 15.71
CA TYR A 57 7.85 -5.46 15.30
C TYR A 57 6.97 -4.95 16.43
N SER A 58 5.84 -4.34 16.07
CA SER A 58 4.81 -3.90 17.00
C SER A 58 3.43 -4.23 16.46
N LYS A 59 2.49 -4.48 17.37
CA LYS A 59 1.07 -4.46 17.01
C LYS A 59 0.66 -2.99 16.87
N VAL A 60 0.08 -2.65 15.72
CA VAL A 60 -0.37 -1.30 15.37
C VAL A 60 -1.85 -1.13 15.70
N LEU A 61 -2.66 -2.16 15.45
CA LEU A 61 -4.09 -2.20 15.76
C LEU A 61 -4.45 -3.54 16.38
N GLU A 62 -5.31 -3.51 17.40
CA GLU A 62 -5.88 -4.72 18.02
C GLU A 62 -6.84 -5.45 17.07
N GLU A 63 -7.61 -4.68 16.31
CA GLU A 63 -8.55 -5.16 15.32
C GLU A 63 -8.61 -4.15 14.18
N SER A 64 -8.63 -4.64 12.95
CA SER A 64 -8.72 -3.85 11.74
C SER A 64 -9.65 -4.56 10.77
N ASN A 65 -10.51 -3.78 10.10
CA ASN A 65 -11.37 -4.27 9.03
C ASN A 65 -10.62 -4.18 7.70
N ILE A 66 -9.33 -4.54 7.66
CA ILE A 66 -8.48 -4.39 6.49
C ILE A 66 -8.59 -5.66 5.64
N SER A 67 -9.06 -5.51 4.41
CA SER A 67 -9.16 -6.59 3.42
C SER A 67 -7.87 -6.77 2.62
N SER A 68 -7.14 -5.67 2.37
CA SER A 68 -5.93 -5.69 1.53
C SER A 68 -4.97 -4.56 1.89
N ILE A 69 -3.67 -4.81 1.72
CA ILE A 69 -2.61 -3.82 1.91
C ILE A 69 -1.70 -3.83 0.68
N ALA A 70 -1.33 -2.65 0.19
CA ALA A 70 -0.29 -2.52 -0.82
C ALA A 70 0.85 -1.65 -0.29
N CYS A 71 2.09 -2.10 -0.45
CA CYS A 71 3.27 -1.44 0.10
C CYS A 71 4.18 -0.94 -1.03
N GLY A 72 4.48 0.35 -1.04
CA GLY A 72 5.50 0.96 -1.89
C GLY A 72 6.84 1.09 -1.16
N GLU A 73 7.71 1.96 -1.67
CA GLU A 73 9.05 2.14 -1.08
C GLU A 73 8.96 2.71 0.34
N ASN A 74 8.21 3.80 0.50
CA ASN A 74 8.10 4.51 1.77
C ASN A 74 6.64 4.91 2.08
N HIS A 75 5.66 4.24 1.48
CA HIS A 75 4.23 4.47 1.69
C HIS A 75 3.44 3.17 1.62
N ALA A 76 2.27 3.15 2.25
CA ALA A 76 1.36 2.02 2.17
C ALA A 76 -0.08 2.48 1.94
N LEU A 77 -0.84 1.62 1.28
CA LEU A 77 -2.29 1.72 1.07
C LEU A 77 -2.96 0.61 1.89
N PHE A 78 -4.08 0.95 2.52
CA PHE A 78 -4.90 0.02 3.30
C PHE A 78 -6.32 0.10 2.78
N ILE A 79 -6.87 -1.04 2.35
CA ILE A 79 -8.23 -1.16 1.86
C ILE A 79 -9.04 -1.83 2.96
N LEU A 80 -10.15 -1.21 3.33
CA LEU A 80 -11.07 -1.78 4.31
C LEU A 80 -12.11 -2.68 3.64
N ASP A 81 -12.75 -3.54 4.43
CA ASP A 81 -13.84 -4.43 3.98
C ASP A 81 -15.04 -3.66 3.41
N ASP A 82 -15.23 -2.40 3.79
CA ASP A 82 -16.30 -1.52 3.28
C ASP A 82 -15.92 -0.77 2.00
N GLY A 83 -14.75 -1.08 1.43
CA GLY A 83 -14.23 -0.44 0.23
C GLY A 83 -13.56 0.92 0.45
N THR A 84 -13.42 1.38 1.70
CA THR A 84 -12.70 2.62 2.01
C THR A 84 -11.19 2.42 1.89
N ALA A 85 -10.53 3.33 1.15
CA ALA A 85 -9.07 3.36 1.03
C ALA A 85 -8.41 4.38 1.98
N TYR A 86 -7.31 3.98 2.61
CA TYR A 86 -6.44 4.81 3.43
C TYR A 86 -5.01 4.76 2.92
N SER A 87 -4.24 5.83 3.16
CA SER A 87 -2.81 5.92 2.83
C SER A 87 -1.99 6.56 3.93
N CYS A 88 -0.71 6.21 4.01
CA CYS A 88 0.28 6.87 4.88
C CYS A 88 1.73 6.56 4.42
N GLY A 89 2.69 7.21 5.06
CA GLY A 89 4.10 7.25 4.68
C GLY A 89 4.46 8.53 3.92
N SER A 90 5.45 8.44 3.04
CA SER A 90 5.91 9.53 2.18
C SER A 90 4.81 9.97 1.21
N GLY A 91 4.64 11.28 1.03
CA GLY A 91 3.75 11.88 0.02
C GLY A 91 4.46 12.82 -0.95
N ASN A 92 5.81 12.86 -0.94
CA ASN A 92 6.62 13.81 -1.72
C ASN A 92 6.34 13.80 -3.24
N SER A 93 5.81 12.72 -3.77
CA SER A 93 5.43 12.57 -5.19
C SER A 93 3.92 12.52 -5.40
N GLY A 94 3.11 12.68 -4.35
CA GLY A 94 1.65 12.58 -4.39
C GLY A 94 1.10 11.17 -4.17
N GLN A 95 1.93 10.19 -3.81
CA GLN A 95 1.55 8.76 -3.72
C GLN A 95 0.50 8.45 -2.65
N LEU A 96 0.17 9.43 -1.81
CA LEU A 96 -0.89 9.29 -0.80
C LEU A 96 -2.28 9.60 -1.37
N GLY A 97 -2.38 10.32 -2.50
CA GLY A 97 -3.67 10.70 -3.08
C GLY A 97 -4.52 11.65 -2.21
N LEU A 98 -3.89 12.39 -1.31
CA LEU A 98 -4.60 13.22 -0.32
C LEU A 98 -4.80 14.67 -0.76
N GLY A 99 -4.37 15.01 -1.97
CA GLY A 99 -4.32 16.37 -2.49
C GLY A 99 -3.21 17.21 -1.86
N GLY A 100 -2.76 18.23 -2.60
CA GLY A 100 -1.73 19.16 -2.14
C GLY A 100 -0.34 18.53 -1.92
N ASN A 101 0.65 19.37 -1.59
CA ASN A 101 2.04 18.93 -1.42
C ASN A 101 2.31 18.45 0.02
N ILE A 102 1.83 17.26 0.35
CA ILE A 102 2.00 16.62 1.66
C ILE A 102 3.28 15.78 1.64
N GLN A 103 4.26 16.10 2.48
CA GLN A 103 5.54 15.38 2.49
C GLN A 103 5.46 14.00 3.15
N GLU A 104 4.68 13.88 4.23
CA GLU A 104 4.57 12.65 5.02
C GLU A 104 3.26 12.63 5.82
N ILE A 105 2.72 11.43 6.00
CA ILE A 105 1.61 11.12 6.90
C ILE A 105 2.01 9.91 7.75
N ARG A 106 2.03 10.05 9.08
CA ARG A 106 2.49 8.97 9.97
C ARG A 106 1.43 7.94 10.33
N MET A 107 0.15 8.27 10.17
CA MET A 107 -0.96 7.37 10.48
C MET A 107 -1.90 7.30 9.29
N PRO A 108 -2.48 6.13 8.96
CA PRO A 108 -3.39 6.00 7.82
C PRO A 108 -4.45 7.09 7.79
N LYS A 109 -4.54 7.80 6.67
CA LYS A 109 -5.54 8.83 6.42
C LYS A 109 -6.39 8.42 5.23
N LYS A 110 -7.71 8.59 5.35
CA LYS A 110 -8.66 8.26 4.29
C LYS A 110 -8.33 9.05 3.02
N ILE A 111 -8.27 8.35 1.89
CA ILE A 111 -8.12 8.94 0.56
C ILE A 111 -9.50 9.50 0.16
N PRO A 112 -9.62 10.80 -0.14
CA PRO A 112 -10.90 11.39 -0.49
C PRO A 112 -11.35 11.02 -1.91
N ASN A 113 -12.65 11.09 -2.16
CA ASN A 113 -13.27 10.96 -3.49
C ASN A 113 -12.98 9.63 -4.22
N LEU A 114 -12.80 8.56 -3.44
CA LEU A 114 -12.73 7.18 -3.93
C LEU A 114 -13.82 6.38 -3.22
N ASP A 115 -14.54 5.57 -4.00
CA ASP A 115 -15.63 4.73 -3.53
C ASP A 115 -15.36 3.27 -3.94
N ASN A 116 -15.82 2.32 -3.12
CA ASN A 116 -15.81 0.88 -3.40
C ASN A 116 -14.47 0.30 -3.89
N ILE A 117 -13.35 0.65 -3.25
CA ILE A 117 -12.05 0.07 -3.58
C ILE A 117 -11.96 -1.37 -3.08
N CYS A 118 -11.61 -2.29 -3.98
CA CYS A 118 -11.45 -3.71 -3.65
C CYS A 118 -9.99 -4.18 -3.69
N SER A 119 -9.10 -3.46 -4.39
CA SER A 119 -7.69 -3.85 -4.49
C SER A 119 -6.78 -2.65 -4.72
N ALA A 120 -5.50 -2.84 -4.43
CA ALA A 120 -4.48 -1.81 -4.60
C ALA A 120 -3.13 -2.41 -5.00
N SER A 121 -2.30 -1.60 -5.62
CA SER A 121 -0.92 -1.94 -5.94
C SER A 121 -0.02 -0.72 -5.82
N CYS A 122 1.22 -0.91 -5.42
CA CYS A 122 2.17 0.17 -5.18
C CYS A 122 3.45 -0.05 -5.98
N THR A 123 3.90 1.00 -6.64
CA THR A 123 5.28 1.11 -7.14
C THR A 123 6.12 1.88 -6.12
N THR A 124 7.37 2.21 -6.44
CA THR A 124 8.25 3.05 -5.61
C THR A 124 7.55 4.30 -5.06
N ASN A 125 6.99 5.11 -5.96
CA ASN A 125 6.41 6.42 -5.66
C ASN A 125 4.98 6.59 -6.23
N GLY A 126 4.32 5.49 -6.57
CA GLY A 126 3.02 5.49 -7.22
C GLY A 126 2.06 4.52 -6.55
N SER A 127 0.78 4.86 -6.60
CA SER A 127 -0.31 4.16 -5.94
C SER A 127 -1.42 3.93 -6.94
N PHE A 128 -1.78 2.67 -7.14
CA PHE A 128 -2.89 2.22 -7.98
C PHE A 128 -3.99 1.69 -7.10
N LEU A 129 -5.23 2.11 -7.37
CA LEU A 129 -6.42 1.63 -6.68
C LEU A 129 -7.42 1.11 -7.71
N LEU A 130 -8.03 -0.04 -7.40
CA LEU A 130 -9.05 -0.71 -8.20
C LEU A 130 -10.38 -0.69 -7.47
N SER A 131 -11.43 -0.20 -8.12
CA SER A 131 -12.79 -0.30 -7.60
C SER A 131 -13.46 -1.62 -8.00
N GLU A 132 -14.53 -1.99 -7.28
CA GLU A 132 -15.36 -3.17 -7.60
C GLU A 132 -15.99 -3.10 -9.00
N GLU A 133 -16.24 -1.91 -9.52
CA GLU A 133 -16.75 -1.67 -10.86
C GLU A 133 -15.66 -1.71 -11.95
N GLY A 134 -14.43 -2.06 -11.57
CA GLY A 134 -13.28 -2.18 -12.45
C GLY A 134 -12.63 -0.86 -12.86
N ALA A 135 -12.92 0.24 -12.15
CA ALA A 135 -12.26 1.51 -12.39
C ALA A 135 -10.86 1.53 -11.77
N VAL A 136 -9.88 2.02 -12.53
CA VAL A 136 -8.50 2.18 -12.05
C VAL A 136 -8.19 3.65 -11.81
N TRP A 137 -7.70 3.95 -10.60
CA TRP A 137 -7.18 5.25 -10.20
C TRP A 137 -5.68 5.20 -9.94
N PHE A 138 -5.00 6.32 -10.19
CA PHE A 138 -3.58 6.50 -9.91
C PHE A 138 -3.29 7.84 -9.25
N CYS A 139 -2.43 7.82 -8.23
CA CYS A 139 -1.77 8.99 -7.68
C CYS A 139 -0.28 8.68 -7.41
N GLY A 140 0.52 9.72 -7.28
CA GLY A 140 1.96 9.60 -7.12
C GLY A 140 2.76 10.05 -8.33
N GLY A 141 4.05 9.78 -8.24
CA GLY A 141 5.03 10.13 -9.26
C GLY A 141 5.30 8.95 -10.19
N SER A 142 5.88 9.32 -11.33
CA SER A 142 6.42 8.44 -12.38
C SER A 142 5.51 8.17 -13.59
N PHE A 143 4.46 8.96 -13.84
CA PHE A 143 3.86 9.06 -15.17
C PHE A 143 4.39 10.33 -15.87
N MET A 144 5.08 10.23 -17.01
CA MET A 144 5.50 11.39 -17.85
C MET A 144 6.20 12.56 -17.11
N ALA A 145 6.91 12.30 -16.01
CA ALA A 145 7.52 13.31 -15.12
C ALA A 145 6.54 14.28 -14.43
N ILE A 146 5.26 13.92 -14.30
CA ILE A 146 4.26 14.64 -13.51
C ILE A 146 3.92 13.86 -12.23
N ASN A 147 3.76 14.61 -11.13
CA ASN A 147 3.28 14.11 -9.85
C ASN A 147 1.78 14.39 -9.74
N LEU A 148 1.00 13.35 -9.50
CA LEU A 148 -0.45 13.46 -9.29
C LEU A 148 -0.74 13.36 -7.80
N PHE A 149 -1.13 14.48 -7.17
CA PHE A 149 -1.41 14.52 -5.73
C PHE A 149 -2.85 14.11 -5.39
N ASP A 150 -3.74 14.16 -6.36
CA ASP A 150 -5.11 13.68 -6.29
C ASP A 150 -5.27 12.45 -7.21
N PRO A 151 -5.98 11.40 -6.79
CA PRO A 151 -6.23 10.23 -7.62
C PRO A 151 -6.88 10.61 -8.97
N GLN A 152 -6.28 10.16 -10.06
CA GLN A 152 -6.79 10.34 -11.42
C GLN A 152 -7.23 9.02 -12.01
N GLN A 153 -8.39 9.00 -12.67
CA GLN A 153 -8.94 7.80 -13.30
C GLN A 153 -8.39 7.57 -14.70
N PHE A 154 -8.01 6.33 -15.01
CA PHE A 154 -7.75 5.89 -16.37
C PHE A 154 -9.06 5.60 -17.11
N ARG A 155 -9.64 6.63 -17.72
CA ARG A 155 -10.96 6.54 -18.38
C ARG A 155 -10.98 5.77 -19.70
N SER A 156 -9.81 5.48 -20.28
CA SER A 156 -9.69 4.77 -21.56
C SER A 156 -9.59 3.26 -21.42
N LEU A 157 -9.52 2.73 -20.19
CA LEU A 157 -9.43 1.30 -19.94
C LEU A 157 -10.83 0.66 -19.90
N PRO A 158 -10.98 -0.59 -20.35
CA PRO A 158 -12.15 -1.40 -20.04
C PRO A 158 -12.18 -1.73 -18.52
N PRO A 159 -13.28 -2.31 -18.00
CA PRO A 159 -13.33 -2.78 -16.61
C PRO A 159 -12.18 -3.75 -16.28
N ILE A 160 -11.43 -3.42 -15.23
CA ILE A 160 -10.28 -4.18 -14.75
C ILE A 160 -10.68 -5.10 -13.60
N GLN A 161 -10.20 -6.34 -13.60
CA GLN A 161 -10.46 -7.31 -12.52
C GLN A 161 -9.24 -7.51 -11.60
N ALA A 162 -8.03 -7.18 -12.06
CA ALA A 162 -6.82 -7.32 -11.26
C ALA A 162 -5.73 -6.32 -11.65
N ILE A 163 -4.97 -5.88 -10.66
CA ILE A 163 -3.78 -5.02 -10.80
C ILE A 163 -2.61 -5.73 -10.13
N SER A 164 -1.46 -5.75 -10.80
CA SER A 164 -0.18 -6.17 -10.21
C SER A 164 0.88 -5.13 -10.53
N SER A 165 1.85 -4.94 -9.63
CA SER A 165 2.97 -4.03 -9.89
C SER A 165 4.29 -4.60 -9.36
N GLY A 166 5.37 -4.29 -10.08
CA GLY A 166 6.74 -4.49 -9.62
C GLY A 166 7.21 -3.38 -8.68
N CYS A 167 8.33 -3.64 -7.99
CA CYS A 167 8.82 -2.79 -6.91
C CYS A 167 9.62 -1.55 -7.34
N HIS A 168 9.84 -1.30 -8.64
CA HIS A 168 10.77 -0.25 -9.09
C HIS A 168 10.12 0.91 -9.85
N SER A 169 9.20 0.65 -10.79
CA SER A 169 8.68 1.67 -11.70
C SER A 169 7.23 1.41 -12.14
N ILE A 170 6.54 2.44 -12.60
CA ILE A 170 5.20 2.32 -13.22
C ILE A 170 5.22 1.45 -14.47
N SER A 171 6.38 1.31 -15.12
CA SER A 171 6.57 0.39 -16.25
C SER A 171 6.38 -1.07 -15.88
N ASP A 172 6.28 -1.37 -14.58
CA ASP A 172 6.16 -2.72 -14.05
C ASP A 172 4.72 -3.00 -13.56
N VAL A 173 3.74 -2.18 -13.97
CA VAL A 173 2.32 -2.33 -13.62
C VAL A 173 1.61 -3.08 -14.74
N TRP A 174 0.85 -4.10 -14.36
CA TRP A 174 0.06 -4.94 -15.25
C TRP A 174 -1.40 -4.93 -14.82
N LEU A 175 -2.29 -4.71 -15.78
CA LEU A 175 -3.73 -4.72 -15.57
C LEU A 175 -4.34 -5.89 -16.35
N VAL A 176 -5.25 -6.61 -15.71
CA VAL A 176 -6.04 -7.65 -16.38
C VAL A 176 -7.48 -7.17 -16.46
N ALA A 177 -8.00 -7.05 -17.68
CA ALA A 177 -9.40 -6.69 -17.91
C ALA A 177 -10.32 -7.91 -17.70
N GLU A 178 -11.59 -7.66 -17.40
CA GLU A 178 -12.62 -8.70 -17.30
C GLU A 178 -12.80 -9.46 -18.63
N GLU A 179 -12.63 -8.77 -19.75
CA GLU A 179 -12.67 -9.35 -21.10
C GLU A 179 -11.41 -10.17 -21.46
N GLY A 180 -10.44 -10.26 -20.55
CA GLY A 180 -9.22 -11.07 -20.70
C GLY A 180 -8.05 -10.36 -21.39
N SER A 181 -8.17 -9.06 -21.71
CA SER A 181 -7.06 -8.26 -22.23
C SER A 181 -6.06 -7.88 -21.12
N PHE A 182 -4.78 -7.70 -21.49
CA PHE A 182 -3.70 -7.27 -20.60
C PHE A 182 -3.20 -5.90 -21.03
N TRP A 183 -2.97 -5.00 -20.07
CA TRP A 183 -2.52 -3.62 -20.28
C TRP A 183 -1.33 -3.27 -19.41
#